data_AF-A0A0D2ZWR5-F1
#
_entry.id   AF-A0A0D2ZWR5-F1
#
_cell.length_a   1.000
_cell.length_b   1.000
_cell.length_c   1.000
_cell.angle_alpha   90.00
_cell.angle_beta   90.00
_cell.angle_gamma   90.00
#
_symmetry.space_group_name_H-M   'P 1'
#
loop_
_entity.id
_entity.type
_entity.pdbx_description
1 polymer ?
#
loop_
_entity_poly.entity_id
_entity_poly.type
_entity_poly.pdbx_seq_one_letter_code
_entity_poly.pdbx_strand_id
1 'polypeptide(L)'
;AYVVFVTVFNLLSIGLITYSVFQGFYGRPVKLISAVKSSFTSFFPLLATLVSSNSIVFLILLILGLASFSLTRMIILIFIAIVIKLYVNWILAWVVVVVESSYGLTPLKRSRGLVKGMESVSLSMIVVFSIAQSSLVWISNVTASDIENGGKLWTNAVFVVQIVVTSALLTGLMMYNLAGTTVMYMFCKAVQGKLVWEIAEEFAREYVSLPFDDGKVPHVVSVAYNG
;
A
#
# COMPACT_ATOMS: atom_id res chain seq x y z
N ALA A 1 11.68 -8.56 22.13
CA ALA A 1 12.75 -8.06 21.23
C ALA A 1 12.48 -8.46 19.76
N TYR A 2 12.35 -9.75 19.44
CA TYR A 2 12.14 -10.22 18.06
C TYR A 2 10.97 -9.57 17.31
N VAL A 3 9.78 -9.53 17.92
CA VAL A 3 8.59 -8.93 17.31
C VAL A 3 8.79 -7.46 16.98
N VAL A 4 9.40 -6.69 17.89
CA VAL A 4 9.69 -5.27 17.69
C VAL A 4 10.70 -5.06 16.57
N PHE A 5 11.73 -5.89 16.51
CA PHE A 5 12.73 -5.81 15.44
C PHE A 5 12.11 -6.10 14.07
N VAL A 6 11.30 -7.15 13.96
CA VAL A 6 10.63 -7.53 12.71
C VAL A 6 9.63 -6.46 12.26
N THR A 7 8.85 -5.89 13.18
CA THR A 7 7.89 -4.83 12.81
C THR A 7 8.61 -3.58 12.31
N VAL A 8 9.71 -3.18 12.94
CA VAL A 8 10.52 -2.03 12.50
C VAL A 8 11.06 -2.25 11.08
N PHE A 9 11.70 -3.39 10.82
CA PHE A 9 12.25 -3.70 9.50
C PHE A 9 11.18 -3.82 8.42
N ASN A 10 10.01 -4.36 8.76
CA ASN A 10 8.90 -4.46 7.83
C ASN A 10 8.36 -3.08 7.43
N LEU A 11 8.16 -2.17 8.38
CA LEU A 11 7.73 -0.80 8.11
C LEU A 11 8.74 -0.03 7.23
N LEU A 12 10.04 -0.20 7.50
CA LEU A 12 11.10 0.39 6.68
C LEU A 12 11.10 -0.18 5.26
N SER A 13 10.93 -1.49 5.11
CA SER A 13 10.89 -2.16 3.80
C SER A 13 9.70 -1.66 2.97
N ILE A 14 8.51 -1.56 3.58
CA ILE A 14 7.31 -1.02 2.92
C ILE A 14 7.53 0.44 2.49
N GLY A 15 8.10 1.27 3.37
CA GLY A 15 8.41 2.66 3.08
C GLY A 15 9.38 2.81 1.89
N LEU A 16 10.46 2.03 1.88
CA LEU A 16 11.46 2.05 0.81
C LEU A 16 10.90 1.59 -0.54
N ILE A 17 10.13 0.50 -0.57
CA ILE A 17 9.55 -0.04 -1.82
C ILE A 17 8.57 0.97 -2.40
N THR A 18 7.67 1.50 -1.58
CA THR A 18 6.65 2.47 -2.03
C THR A 18 7.30 3.75 -2.56
N TYR A 19 8.31 4.28 -1.87
CA TYR A 19 9.06 5.45 -2.33
C TYR A 19 9.80 5.21 -3.64
N SER A 20 10.44 4.04 -3.80
CA SER A 20 11.15 3.68 -5.02
C SER A 20 10.20 3.55 -6.22
N VAL A 21 9.03 2.93 -6.04
CA VAL A 21 8.02 2.79 -7.10
C VAL A 21 7.45 4.16 -7.47
N PHE A 22 7.19 5.00 -6.47
CA PHE A 22 6.71 6.37 -6.70
C PHE A 22 7.72 7.19 -7.51
N GLN A 23 9.00 7.21 -7.13
CA GLN A 23 10.03 7.93 -7.88
C GLN A 23 10.27 7.36 -9.27
N GLY A 24 10.25 6.03 -9.40
CA GLY A 24 10.38 5.35 -10.70
C GLY A 24 9.28 5.76 -11.68
N PHE A 25 8.05 5.97 -11.18
CA PHE A 25 6.92 6.42 -12.00
C PHE A 25 7.11 7.85 -12.55
N TYR A 26 7.80 8.73 -11.81
CA TYR A 26 8.12 10.10 -12.25
C TYR A 26 9.44 10.22 -13.04
N GLY A 27 10.12 9.11 -13.33
CA GLY A 27 11.37 9.09 -14.11
C GLY A 27 12.58 9.75 -13.42
N ARG A 28 12.50 10.02 -12.11
CA ARG A 28 13.59 10.64 -11.34
C ARG A 28 14.58 9.57 -10.85
N PRO A 29 15.90 9.85 -10.81
CA PRO A 29 16.89 8.87 -10.36
C PRO A 29 16.70 8.52 -8.88
N VAL A 30 16.70 7.22 -8.57
CA VAL A 30 16.43 6.69 -7.23
C VAL A 30 17.61 6.99 -6.30
N LYS A 31 17.46 7.97 -5.40
CA LYS A 31 18.48 8.29 -4.39
C LYS A 31 18.22 7.47 -3.12
N LEU A 32 18.87 6.32 -2.99
CA LEU A 32 18.71 5.39 -1.85
C LEU A 32 18.91 6.07 -0.48
N ILE A 33 19.87 6.99 -0.36
CA ILE A 33 20.14 7.73 0.88
C ILE A 33 18.95 8.64 1.26
N SER A 34 18.32 9.26 0.25
CA SER A 34 17.10 10.06 0.44
C SER A 34 15.90 9.18 0.78
N ALA A 35 15.82 7.98 0.19
CA ALA A 35 14.77 7.00 0.48
C ALA A 35 14.84 6.48 1.91
N VAL A 36 16.04 6.16 2.42
CA VAL A 36 16.24 5.74 3.81
C VAL A 36 15.88 6.88 4.77
N LYS A 37 16.34 8.11 4.51
CA LYS A 37 16.02 9.27 5.34
C LYS A 37 14.51 9.57 5.35
N SER A 38 13.86 9.48 4.19
CA SER A 38 12.41 9.65 4.05
C SER A 38 11.63 8.53 4.76
N SER A 39 12.12 7.29 4.71
CA SER A 39 11.51 6.17 5.41
C SER A 39 11.54 6.34 6.93
N PHE A 40 12.58 6.98 7.49
CA PHE A 40 12.62 7.33 8.91
C PHE A 40 11.63 8.44 9.29
N THR A 41 11.41 9.42 8.42
CA THR A 41 10.37 10.44 8.65
C THR A 41 8.96 9.87 8.53
N SER A 42 8.75 8.88 7.64
CA SER A 42 7.48 8.18 7.49
C SER A 42 7.25 7.07 8.53
N PHE A 43 8.28 6.71 9.30
CA PHE A 43 8.22 5.64 10.31
C PHE A 43 7.23 5.94 11.43
N PHE A 44 7.27 7.13 12.03
CA PHE A 44 6.34 7.52 13.10
C PHE A 44 4.87 7.59 12.62
N PRO A 45 4.56 8.18 11.45
CA PRO A 45 3.21 8.10 10.89
C PRO A 45 2.77 6.67 10.59
N LEU A 46 3.62 5.85 9.96
CA LEU A 46 3.35 4.43 9.68
C LEU A 46 3.05 3.64 10.95
N LEU A 47 3.86 3.84 11.99
CA LEU A 47 3.67 3.19 13.28
C LEU A 47 2.36 3.64 13.93
N ALA A 48 2.04 4.94 13.89
CA ALA A 48 0.79 5.46 14.41
C ALA A 48 -0.42 4.88 13.67
N THR A 49 -0.35 4.73 12.34
CA THR A 49 -1.44 4.12 11.55
C THR A 49 -1.52 2.61 11.72
N LEU A 50 -0.39 1.91 11.90
CA LEU A 50 -0.37 0.49 12.27
C LEU A 50 -1.09 0.28 13.61
N VAL A 51 -0.73 1.06 14.63
CA VAL A 51 -1.34 0.96 15.97
C VAL A 51 -2.82 1.34 15.92
N SER A 52 -3.20 2.41 15.20
CA SER A 52 -4.59 2.82 15.11
C SER A 52 -5.45 1.83 14.32
N SER A 53 -4.96 1.31 13.19
CA SER A 53 -5.66 0.29 12.39
C SER A 53 -5.84 -1.00 13.18
N ASN A 54 -4.78 -1.49 13.84
CA ASN A 54 -4.86 -2.70 14.66
C ASN A 54 -5.78 -2.53 15.86
N SER A 55 -5.76 -1.37 16.51
CA SER A 55 -6.67 -1.07 17.63
C SER A 55 -8.14 -1.06 17.18
N ILE A 56 -8.45 -0.49 16.01
CA ILE A 56 -9.81 -0.53 15.46
C ILE A 56 -10.24 -1.96 15.10
N VAL A 57 -9.36 -2.72 14.43
CA VAL A 57 -9.65 -4.12 14.08
C VAL A 57 -9.88 -4.96 15.33
N PHE A 58 -9.06 -4.77 16.37
CA PHE A 58 -9.22 -5.43 17.66
C PHE A 58 -10.54 -5.07 18.34
N LEU A 59 -10.92 -3.79 18.33
CA LEU A 59 -12.17 -3.32 18.93
C LEU A 59 -13.40 -3.87 18.19
N ILE A 60 -13.35 -3.95 16.85
CA ILE A 60 -14.38 -4.59 16.04
C ILE A 60 -14.45 -6.09 16.35
N LEU A 61 -13.31 -6.78 16.39
CA LEU A 61 -13.23 -8.20 16.76
C LEU A 61 -13.75 -8.46 18.17
N LEU A 62 -13.52 -7.55 19.12
CA LEU A 62 -13.96 -7.68 20.50
C LEU A 62 -15.48 -7.52 20.61
N ILE A 63 -16.04 -6.45 20.04
CA ILE A 63 -17.50 -6.24 20.00
C ILE A 63 -18.18 -7.41 19.32
N LEU A 64 -17.59 -7.91 18.23
CA LEU A 64 -18.23 -8.93 17.44
C LEU A 64 -17.95 -10.36 17.91
N GLY A 65 -16.83 -10.61 18.58
CA GLY A 65 -16.59 -11.86 19.30
C GLY A 65 -17.61 -12.04 20.43
N LEU A 66 -17.92 -10.96 21.14
CA LEU A 66 -19.01 -10.91 22.11
C LEU A 66 -20.38 -11.16 21.45
N ALA A 67 -20.64 -10.58 20.27
CA ALA A 67 -21.88 -10.82 19.54
C ALA A 67 -21.97 -12.23 18.92
N SER A 68 -20.85 -12.80 18.47
CA SER A 68 -20.76 -14.13 17.85
C SER A 68 -20.97 -15.27 18.85
N PHE A 69 -20.76 -15.00 20.14
CA PHE A 69 -21.17 -15.90 21.23
C PHE A 69 -22.69 -16.17 21.21
N SER A 70 -23.48 -15.27 20.60
CA SER A 70 -24.95 -15.35 20.51
C SER A 70 -25.47 -16.23 19.35
N LEU A 71 -24.61 -17.03 18.71
CA LEU A 71 -24.95 -18.10 17.74
C LEU A 71 -25.97 -17.72 16.65
N THR A 72 -25.51 -17.08 15.58
CA THR A 72 -26.26 -17.13 14.31
C THR A 72 -25.28 -17.14 13.14
N ARG A 73 -25.31 -18.20 12.31
CA ARG A 73 -24.46 -18.31 11.10
C ARG A 73 -24.59 -17.08 10.18
N MET A 74 -25.76 -16.43 10.20
CA MET A 74 -26.02 -15.20 9.45
C MET A 74 -25.18 -14.01 9.95
N ILE A 75 -24.98 -13.86 11.26
CA ILE A 75 -24.16 -12.78 11.84
C ILE A 75 -22.69 -12.95 11.42
N ILE A 76 -22.21 -14.19 11.35
CA ILE A 76 -20.85 -14.51 10.91
C ILE A 76 -20.64 -14.18 9.42
N LEU A 77 -21.61 -14.46 8.55
CA LEU A 77 -21.51 -14.08 7.14
C LEU A 77 -21.52 -12.57 6.93
N ILE A 78 -22.40 -11.86 7.64
CA ILE A 78 -22.45 -10.39 7.63
C ILE A 78 -21.12 -9.82 8.16
N PHE A 79 -20.52 -10.46 9.17
CA PHE A 79 -19.22 -10.07 9.68
C PHE A 79 -18.12 -10.16 8.63
N ILE A 80 -18.02 -11.31 7.97
CA ILE A 80 -17.02 -11.54 6.93
C ILE A 80 -17.17 -10.47 5.83
N ALA A 81 -18.41 -10.16 5.43
CA ALA A 81 -18.67 -9.11 4.44
C ALA A 81 -18.23 -7.71 4.92
N ILE A 82 -18.48 -7.35 6.19
CA ILE A 82 -18.05 -6.07 6.78
C ILE A 82 -16.52 -5.99 6.81
N VAL A 83 -15.84 -7.05 7.24
CA VAL A 83 -14.37 -7.10 7.30
C VAL A 83 -13.77 -6.96 5.92
N ILE A 84 -14.29 -7.69 4.92
CA ILE A 84 -13.84 -7.58 3.52
C ILE A 84 -14.03 -6.14 3.03
N LYS A 85 -15.19 -5.53 3.27
CA LYS A 85 -15.47 -4.15 2.85
C LYS A 85 -14.54 -3.15 3.54
N LEU A 86 -14.23 -3.35 4.81
CA LEU A 86 -13.30 -2.50 5.56
C LEU A 86 -11.88 -2.64 4.99
N TYR A 87 -11.45 -3.87 4.76
CA TYR A 87 -10.13 -4.19 4.21
C TYR A 87 -9.92 -3.55 2.83
N VAL A 88 -10.90 -3.66 1.93
CA VAL A 88 -10.89 -3.00 0.62
C VAL A 88 -10.78 -1.49 0.75
N ASN A 89 -11.55 -0.88 1.65
CA ASN A 89 -11.50 0.57 1.85
C ASN A 89 -10.16 1.05 2.41
N TRP A 90 -9.41 0.18 3.08
CA TRP A 90 -8.17 0.50 3.78
C TRP A 90 -6.91 0.02 3.07
N ILE A 91 -7.01 -0.63 1.90
CA ILE A 91 -5.83 -1.13 1.19
C ILE A 91 -4.84 -0.02 0.82
N LEU A 92 -5.35 1.15 0.43
CA LEU A 92 -4.50 2.29 0.07
C LEU A 92 -3.97 3.04 1.28
N ALA A 93 -4.47 2.76 2.49
CA ALA A 93 -4.10 3.51 3.69
C ALA A 93 -2.58 3.43 3.95
N TRP A 94 -1.97 2.27 3.74
CA TRP A 94 -0.54 2.08 3.88
C TRP A 94 0.27 2.96 2.92
N VAL A 95 -0.12 2.99 1.65
CA VAL A 95 0.53 3.84 0.63
C VAL A 95 0.30 5.32 0.91
N VAL A 96 -0.93 5.70 1.29
CA VAL A 96 -1.30 7.08 1.65
C VAL A 96 -0.45 7.59 2.81
N VAL A 97 -0.20 6.78 3.84
CA VAL A 97 0.63 7.18 4.97
C VAL A 97 2.08 7.42 4.54
N VAL A 98 2.61 6.57 3.66
CA VAL A 98 3.99 6.73 3.15
C VAL A 98 4.12 7.98 2.29
N VAL A 99 3.15 8.24 1.41
CA VAL A 99 3.21 9.32 0.43
C VAL A 99 2.81 10.68 1.02
N GLU A 100 1.72 10.73 1.79
CA GLU A 100 1.18 11.98 2.34
C GLU A 100 1.71 12.30 3.75
N SER A 101 2.57 11.44 4.32
CA SER A 101 3.14 11.58 5.69
C SER A 101 2.10 11.90 6.78
N SER A 102 0.85 11.48 6.56
CA SER A 102 -0.30 11.87 7.38
C SER A 102 -0.53 10.89 8.52
N TYR A 103 -0.62 11.40 9.74
CA TYR A 103 -0.75 10.62 10.97
C TYR A 103 -2.21 10.24 11.29
N GLY A 104 -2.41 9.10 11.96
CA GLY A 104 -3.67 8.76 12.65
C GLY A 104 -4.80 8.24 11.77
N LEU A 105 -6.01 8.80 11.92
CA LEU A 105 -7.25 8.37 11.23
C LEU A 105 -7.49 9.07 9.89
N THR A 106 -6.81 10.20 9.66
CA THR A 106 -6.82 10.96 8.41
C THR A 106 -6.50 10.10 7.17
N PRO A 107 -5.44 9.27 7.16
CA PRO A 107 -5.13 8.41 6.01
C PRO A 107 -6.22 7.36 5.71
N LEU A 108 -6.92 6.86 6.74
CA LEU A 108 -8.00 5.88 6.56
C LEU A 108 -9.24 6.49 5.89
N LYS A 109 -9.62 7.71 6.31
CA LYS A 109 -10.71 8.47 5.67
C LYS A 109 -10.36 8.82 4.22
N ARG A 110 -9.11 9.21 3.98
CA ARG A 110 -8.59 9.53 2.64
C ARG A 110 -8.58 8.31 1.73
N SER A 111 -8.09 7.16 2.21
CA SER A 111 -8.11 5.87 1.48
C SER A 111 -9.53 5.50 1.05
N ARG A 112 -10.51 5.58 1.96
CA ARG A 112 -11.92 5.31 1.63
C ARG A 112 -12.45 6.26 0.55
N GLY A 113 -12.04 7.52 0.59
CA GLY A 113 -12.38 8.49 -0.45
C GLY A 113 -11.80 8.10 -1.80
N LEU A 114 -10.55 7.65 -1.85
CA LEU A 114 -9.81 7.29 -3.07
C LEU A 114 -10.32 6.00 -3.72
N VAL A 115 -10.66 5.00 -2.93
CA VAL A 115 -11.15 3.70 -3.44
C VAL A 115 -12.61 3.80 -3.92
N LYS A 116 -13.37 4.80 -3.44
CA LYS A 116 -14.77 5.01 -3.83
C LYS A 116 -14.88 5.27 -5.34
N GLY A 117 -15.51 4.32 -6.05
CA GLY A 117 -15.64 4.31 -7.52
C GLY A 117 -14.77 3.24 -8.22
N MET A 118 -13.71 2.76 -7.56
CA MET A 118 -12.82 1.70 -8.07
C MET A 118 -12.76 0.47 -7.14
N GLU A 119 -13.77 0.31 -6.28
CA GLU A 119 -13.86 -0.76 -5.27
C GLU A 119 -13.72 -2.16 -5.89
N SER A 120 -14.26 -2.38 -7.09
CA SER A 120 -14.19 -3.66 -7.80
C SER A 120 -12.76 -4.01 -8.25
N VAL A 121 -12.02 -3.03 -8.76
CA VAL A 121 -10.62 -3.22 -9.21
C VAL A 121 -9.75 -3.56 -8.00
N SER A 122 -9.94 -2.82 -6.90
CA SER A 122 -9.25 -3.08 -5.64
C SER A 122 -9.57 -4.47 -5.09
N LEU A 123 -10.84 -4.89 -5.12
CA LEU A 123 -11.27 -6.23 -4.71
C LEU A 123 -10.59 -7.30 -5.55
N SER A 124 -10.62 -7.15 -6.89
CA SER A 124 -9.99 -8.09 -7.82
C SER A 124 -8.50 -8.24 -7.53
N MET A 125 -7.80 -7.12 -7.35
CA MET A 125 -6.37 -7.13 -7.02
C MET A 125 -6.09 -7.90 -5.72
N ILE A 126 -6.83 -7.61 -4.65
CA ILE A 126 -6.70 -8.32 -3.36
C ILE A 126 -6.90 -9.82 -3.55
N VAL A 127 -7.98 -10.21 -4.24
CA VAL A 127 -8.35 -11.62 -4.41
C VAL A 127 -7.26 -12.36 -5.20
N VAL A 128 -6.77 -11.79 -6.30
CA VAL A 128 -5.72 -12.41 -7.13
C VAL A 128 -4.43 -12.62 -6.34
N PHE A 129 -3.93 -11.57 -5.66
CA PHE A 129 -2.70 -11.69 -4.88
C PHE A 129 -2.85 -12.61 -3.67
N SER A 130 -4.01 -12.59 -2.99
CA SER A 130 -4.26 -13.45 -1.83
C SER A 130 -4.38 -14.92 -2.21
N ILE A 131 -5.03 -15.23 -3.33
CA ILE A 131 -5.14 -16.60 -3.85
C ILE A 131 -3.75 -17.10 -4.26
N ALA A 132 -2.96 -16.30 -4.98
CA ALA A 132 -1.61 -16.67 -5.40
C ALA A 132 -0.67 -16.92 -4.21
N GLN A 133 -0.75 -16.09 -3.16
CA GLN A 133 0.03 -16.32 -1.94
C GLN A 133 -0.43 -17.56 -1.19
N SER A 134 -1.74 -17.76 -1.06
CA SER A 134 -2.30 -18.91 -0.31
C SER A 134 -2.02 -20.24 -1.00
N SER A 135 -2.07 -20.29 -2.34
CA SER A 135 -1.79 -21.52 -3.09
C SER A 135 -0.33 -21.96 -2.93
N LEU A 136 0.63 -21.02 -2.95
CA LEU A 136 2.05 -21.33 -2.73
C LEU A 136 2.32 -21.88 -1.31
N VAL A 137 1.69 -21.29 -0.30
CA VAL A 137 1.79 -21.77 1.09
C VAL A 137 1.15 -23.16 1.21
N TRP A 138 0.00 -23.38 0.58
CA TRP A 138 -0.67 -24.68 0.58
C TRP A 138 0.19 -25.77 -0.06
N ILE A 139 0.75 -25.50 -1.25
CA ILE A 139 1.64 -26.45 -1.96
C ILE A 139 2.82 -26.84 -1.07
N SER A 140 3.40 -25.88 -0.36
CA SER A 140 4.55 -26.14 0.52
C SER A 140 4.18 -26.97 1.75
N ASN A 141 2.98 -26.77 2.31
CA ASN A 141 2.49 -27.59 3.43
C ASN A 141 2.19 -29.03 3.01
N VAL A 142 1.56 -29.23 1.85
CA VAL A 142 1.27 -30.59 1.34
C VAL A 142 2.56 -31.37 1.12
N THR A 143 3.57 -30.76 0.53
CA THR A 143 4.86 -31.44 0.33
C THR A 143 5.60 -31.71 1.64
N ALA A 144 5.45 -30.86 2.66
CA ALA A 144 6.00 -31.13 3.99
C ALA A 144 5.36 -32.37 4.63
N SER A 145 4.03 -32.53 4.52
CA SER A 145 3.33 -33.68 5.10
C SER A 145 3.65 -35.02 4.43
N ASP A 146 3.97 -35.03 3.13
CA ASP A 146 4.33 -36.27 2.42
C ASP A 146 5.71 -36.83 2.84
N ILE A 147 6.62 -35.97 3.32
CA ILE A 147 7.98 -36.36 3.74
C ILE A 147 7.96 -37.06 5.10
N GLU A 148 7.08 -36.62 6.00
CA GLU A 148 6.90 -37.18 7.34
C GLU A 148 6.49 -38.66 7.30
N ASN A 149 5.81 -39.10 6.22
CA ASN A 149 5.37 -40.47 6.01
C ASN A 149 6.44 -41.44 5.45
N GLY A 150 7.72 -41.04 5.40
CA GLY A 150 8.84 -41.98 5.11
C GLY A 150 9.76 -41.59 3.94
N GLY A 151 10.08 -40.30 3.77
CA GLY A 151 10.90 -39.81 2.67
C GLY A 151 12.38 -40.24 2.70
N LYS A 152 12.89 -40.75 1.57
CA LYS A 152 14.32 -41.01 1.30
C LYS A 152 15.13 -39.70 1.36
N LEU A 153 16.44 -39.80 1.65
CA LEU A 153 17.40 -38.68 1.69
C LEU A 153 17.33 -37.70 0.50
N TRP A 154 17.01 -38.20 -0.71
CA TRP A 154 16.87 -37.38 -1.93
C TRP A 154 15.64 -36.43 -1.87
N THR A 155 14.60 -36.80 -1.13
CA THR A 155 13.40 -36.00 -0.91
C THR A 155 13.68 -34.76 -0.05
N ASN A 156 14.66 -34.84 0.86
CA ASN A 156 15.07 -33.70 1.69
C ASN A 156 15.77 -32.60 0.87
N ALA A 157 16.56 -32.97 -0.14
CA ALA A 157 17.17 -31.99 -1.04
C ALA A 157 16.12 -31.26 -1.89
N VAL A 158 15.14 -32.00 -2.42
CA VAL A 158 14.00 -31.42 -3.16
C VAL A 158 13.18 -30.49 -2.26
N PHE A 159 12.97 -30.84 -0.99
CA PHE A 159 12.27 -30.01 -0.02
C PHE A 159 13.00 -28.69 0.28
N VAL A 160 14.32 -28.73 0.48
CA VAL A 160 15.12 -27.51 0.68
C VAL A 160 15.03 -26.61 -0.54
N VAL A 161 15.16 -27.16 -1.75
CA VAL A 161 15.01 -26.38 -2.99
C VAL A 161 13.61 -25.80 -3.11
N GLN A 162 12.57 -26.57 -2.79
CA GLN A 162 11.18 -26.10 -2.82
C GLN A 162 10.94 -24.96 -1.82
N ILE A 163 11.45 -25.04 -0.59
CA ILE A 163 11.32 -23.95 0.39
C ILE A 163 12.01 -22.70 -0.14
N VAL A 164 13.22 -22.83 -0.68
CA VAL A 164 13.98 -21.70 -1.24
C VAL A 164 13.20 -21.08 -2.40
N VAL A 165 12.72 -21.88 -3.35
CA VAL A 165 11.94 -21.40 -4.50
C VAL A 165 10.63 -20.77 -4.06
N THR A 166 9.86 -21.40 -3.17
CA THR A 166 8.60 -20.84 -2.66
C THR A 166 8.85 -19.54 -1.91
N SER A 167 9.90 -19.46 -1.10
CA SER A 167 10.24 -18.22 -0.38
C SER A 167 10.55 -17.08 -1.34
N ALA A 168 11.34 -17.33 -2.39
CA ALA A 168 11.66 -16.34 -3.41
C ALA A 168 10.40 -15.90 -4.18
N LEU A 169 9.53 -16.83 -4.57
CA LEU A 169 8.27 -16.53 -5.24
C LEU A 169 7.32 -15.72 -4.35
N LEU A 170 7.23 -16.07 -3.06
CA LEU A 170 6.39 -15.37 -2.10
C LEU A 170 6.89 -13.93 -1.87
N THR A 171 8.21 -13.75 -1.72
CA THR A 171 8.81 -12.41 -1.63
C THR A 171 8.55 -11.60 -2.90
N GLY A 172 8.71 -12.20 -4.08
CA GLY A 172 8.39 -11.56 -5.36
C GLY A 172 6.93 -11.11 -5.43
N LEU A 173 5.98 -11.98 -5.06
CA LEU A 173 4.55 -11.65 -5.04
C LEU A 173 4.22 -10.54 -4.04
N MET A 174 4.86 -10.51 -2.87
CA MET A 174 4.68 -9.41 -1.91
C MET A 174 5.17 -8.08 -2.48
N MET A 175 6.32 -8.07 -3.16
CA MET A 175 6.82 -6.86 -3.84
C MET A 175 5.87 -6.40 -4.94
N TYR A 176 5.33 -7.33 -5.75
CA TYR A 176 4.35 -6.99 -6.80
C TYR A 176 3.03 -6.47 -6.22
N ASN A 177 2.57 -6.99 -5.09
CA ASN A 177 1.37 -6.49 -4.42
C ASN A 177 1.57 -5.03 -3.93
N LEU A 178 2.72 -4.73 -3.33
CA LEU A 178 3.08 -3.37 -2.92
C LEU A 178 3.22 -2.42 -4.12
N ALA A 179 3.84 -2.87 -5.20
CA ALA A 179 3.98 -2.08 -6.42
C ALA A 179 2.62 -1.79 -7.06
N GLY A 180 1.77 -2.81 -7.21
CA GLY A 180 0.45 -2.67 -7.81
C GLY A 180 -0.48 -1.80 -6.97
N THR A 181 -0.40 -1.84 -5.63
CA THR A 181 -1.21 -0.99 -4.75
C THR A 181 -0.75 0.46 -4.84
N THR A 182 0.54 0.70 -5.06
CA THR A 182 1.10 2.03 -5.32
C THR A 182 0.63 2.57 -6.68
N VAL A 183 0.63 1.75 -7.73
CA VAL A 183 0.12 2.16 -9.06
C VAL A 183 -1.38 2.42 -9.01
N MET A 184 -2.15 1.56 -8.32
CA MET A 184 -3.58 1.78 -8.12
C MET A 184 -3.84 3.08 -7.36
N TYR A 185 -3.04 3.40 -6.33
CA TYR A 185 -3.11 4.68 -5.64
C TYR A 185 -2.92 5.86 -6.62
N MET A 186 -1.88 5.81 -7.46
CA MET A 186 -1.59 6.85 -8.45
C MET A 186 -2.72 7.01 -9.46
N PHE A 187 -3.26 5.89 -9.95
CA PHE A 187 -4.38 5.90 -10.89
C PHE A 187 -5.65 6.45 -10.25
N CYS A 188 -6.01 6.02 -9.03
CA CYS A 188 -7.16 6.57 -8.30
C CYS A 188 -6.99 8.07 -8.04
N LYS A 189 -5.77 8.52 -7.72
CA LYS A 189 -5.44 9.93 -7.52
C LYS A 189 -5.59 10.74 -8.82
N ALA A 190 -5.21 10.16 -9.96
CA ALA A 190 -5.40 10.77 -11.29
C ALA A 190 -6.88 10.87 -11.68
N VAL A 191 -7.65 9.79 -11.53
CA VAL A 191 -9.08 9.72 -11.90
C VAL A 191 -9.94 10.69 -11.08
N GLN A 192 -9.58 10.96 -9.82
CA GLN A 192 -10.32 11.91 -8.97
C GLN A 192 -10.01 13.39 -9.24
N GLY A 193 -9.15 13.72 -10.21
CA GLY A 193 -8.81 15.11 -10.55
C GLY A 193 -7.95 15.84 -9.49
N LYS A 194 -7.67 15.22 -8.33
CA LYS A 194 -6.77 15.76 -7.30
C LYS A 194 -5.32 15.86 -7.75
N LEU A 195 -4.92 15.04 -8.73
CA LEU A 195 -3.60 15.11 -9.35
C LEU A 195 -3.40 16.44 -10.10
N VAL A 196 -4.45 16.99 -10.74
CA VAL A 196 -4.36 18.25 -11.49
C VAL A 196 -4.16 19.45 -10.56
N TRP A 197 -4.82 19.45 -9.39
CA TRP A 197 -4.66 20.51 -8.40
C TRP A 197 -3.31 20.45 -7.67
N GLU A 198 -2.86 19.28 -7.22
CA GLU A 198 -1.55 19.15 -6.56
C GLU A 198 -0.38 19.34 -7.53
N ILE A 199 -0.48 18.91 -8.80
CA ILE A 199 0.50 19.24 -9.84
C ILE A 199 0.50 20.76 -10.06
N ALA A 200 -0.65 21.41 -10.23
CA ALA A 200 -0.70 22.86 -10.38
C ALA A 200 -0.09 23.60 -9.18
N GLU A 201 -0.27 23.11 -7.95
CA GLU A 201 0.25 23.71 -6.72
C GLU A 201 1.75 23.42 -6.48
N GLU A 202 2.24 22.23 -6.85
CA GLU A 202 3.65 21.86 -6.78
C GLU A 202 4.47 22.56 -7.88
N PHE A 203 3.92 22.67 -9.10
CA PHE A 203 4.46 23.56 -10.12
C PHE A 203 4.38 25.03 -9.69
N ALA A 204 3.29 25.51 -9.08
CA ALA A 204 3.20 26.89 -8.58
C ALA A 204 4.19 27.19 -7.43
N ARG A 205 4.58 26.20 -6.62
CA ARG A 205 5.67 26.34 -5.64
C ARG A 205 7.06 26.29 -6.25
N GLU A 206 7.26 25.54 -7.33
CA GLU A 206 8.53 25.48 -8.05
C GLU A 206 8.71 26.69 -9.00
N TYR A 207 7.62 27.34 -9.39
CA TYR A 207 7.58 28.74 -9.85
C TYR A 207 7.61 29.69 -8.64
N VAL A 208 8.68 29.61 -7.85
CA VAL A 208 9.13 30.78 -7.10
C VAL A 208 9.22 31.94 -8.09
N SER A 209 8.49 33.00 -7.78
CA SER A 209 8.53 34.30 -8.42
C SER A 209 9.89 34.60 -9.04
N LEU A 210 9.95 34.67 -10.37
CA LEU A 210 11.06 35.32 -11.06
C LEU A 210 11.19 36.73 -10.47
N PRO A 211 12.37 37.15 -9.97
CA PRO A 211 12.60 38.49 -9.45
C PRO A 211 12.74 39.51 -10.59
N PHE A 212 11.84 39.45 -11.56
CA PHE A 212 11.82 40.31 -12.74
C PHE A 212 10.41 40.81 -12.99
N ASP A 213 9.81 41.54 -12.05
CA ASP A 213 9.03 42.73 -12.42
C ASP A 213 8.69 43.66 -11.24
N ASP A 214 9.69 44.03 -10.44
CA ASP A 214 9.55 45.25 -9.63
C ASP A 214 9.76 46.47 -10.54
N GLY A 215 8.73 46.82 -11.32
CA GLY A 215 8.56 48.19 -11.79
C GLY A 215 8.31 48.45 -13.28
N LYS A 216 7.86 47.50 -14.12
CA LYS A 216 7.39 47.86 -15.47
C LYS A 216 5.92 47.54 -15.74
N VAL A 217 5.24 48.58 -16.20
CA VAL A 217 3.85 48.61 -16.65
C VAL A 217 3.57 47.50 -17.68
N PRO A 218 2.42 46.81 -17.57
CA PRO A 218 2.08 45.70 -18.45
C PRO A 218 1.98 46.18 -19.90
N HIS A 219 2.87 45.65 -20.75
CA HIS A 219 2.83 45.86 -22.18
C HIS A 219 1.72 45.00 -22.78
N VAL A 220 0.54 45.60 -22.97
CA VAL A 220 -0.56 44.96 -23.70
C VAL A 220 -0.19 44.98 -25.19
N VAL A 221 0.32 43.85 -25.69
CA VAL A 221 0.51 43.66 -27.13
C VAL A 221 -0.82 43.18 -27.72
N SER A 222 -1.60 44.10 -28.25
CA SER A 222 -2.76 43.78 -29.09
C SER A 222 -2.27 43.33 -30.47
N VAL A 223 -2.40 42.04 -30.75
CA VAL A 223 -2.20 41.51 -32.11
C VAL A 223 -3.46 41.80 -32.91
N ALA A 224 -3.42 42.83 -33.75
CA ALA A 224 -4.43 43.04 -34.78
C ALA A 224 -4.18 42.07 -35.94
N TYR A 225 -5.14 41.19 -36.22
CA TYR A 225 -5.17 40.45 -37.48
C TYR A 225 -5.60 41.42 -38.59
N ASN A 226 -4.71 41.71 -39.53
CA ASN A 226 -5.08 42.32 -40.80
C ASN A 226 -5.64 41.23 -41.73
N GLY A 227 -6.77 41.54 -42.36
CA GLY A 227 -7.46 40.68 -43.32
C GLY A 227 -6.77 40.55 -44.66
#